data_AF-A0A2V8H5H1-F1
#
_entry.id   AF-A0A2V8H5H1-F1
#
_cell.length_a   1.000
_cell.length_b   1.000
_cell.length_c   1.000
_cell.angle_alpha   90.00
_cell.angle_beta   90.00
_cell.angle_gamma   90.00
#
_symmetry.space_group_name_H-M   'P 1'
#
loop_
_entity.id
_entity.type
_entity.pdbx_description
1 polymer ?
#
loop_
_entity_poly.entity_id
_entity_poly.type
_entity_poly.pdbx_seq_one_letter_code
_entity_poly.pdbx_strand_id
1 'polypeptide(L)'
;MMALTSLRNSIGQHDLDEVLQERDKINGLLRENIAGSTLAWGVEVERFEMKDVELPQAMQEVMAMQAQAIRAKRARIIKAEAELEASKKLADAAQQMANNPVAVELRRMQMVTEVGAENNSTTVLMIPSDFVSLSKSLSECLREQKSSGAPSKP
;
A
#
# COMPACT_ATOMS: atom_id res chain seq x y z
N MET A 1 -12.36 -48.84 -6.54
CA MET A 1 -11.28 -48.90 -5.52
C MET A 1 -9.96 -48.32 -6.05
N MET A 2 -9.48 -48.71 -7.25
CA MET A 2 -8.22 -48.19 -7.81
C MET A 2 -8.17 -46.66 -7.99
N ALA A 3 -9.27 -46.03 -8.43
CA ALA A 3 -9.34 -44.56 -8.55
C ALA A 3 -9.13 -43.83 -7.21
N LEU A 4 -9.68 -44.37 -6.11
CA LEU A 4 -9.55 -43.79 -4.77
C LEU A 4 -8.12 -43.94 -4.22
N THR A 5 -7.49 -45.09 -4.47
CA THR A 5 -6.10 -45.31 -4.06
C THR A 5 -5.15 -44.42 -4.84
N SER A 6 -5.38 -44.24 -6.15
CA SER A 6 -4.60 -43.33 -7.00
C SER A 6 -4.77 -41.87 -6.55
N LEU A 7 -6.01 -41.44 -6.26
CA LEU A 7 -6.30 -40.12 -5.69
C LEU A 7 -5.58 -39.89 -4.35
N ARG A 8 -5.66 -40.86 -3.43
CA ARG A 8 -4.99 -40.78 -2.12
C ARG A 8 -3.47 -40.68 -2.25
N ASN A 9 -2.86 -41.47 -3.12
CA ASN A 9 -1.42 -41.44 -3.34
C ASN A 9 -0.98 -40.13 -3.99
N SER A 10 -1.76 -39.59 -4.94
CA SER A 10 -1.46 -38.32 -5.60
C SER A 10 -1.55 -37.15 -4.61
N ILE A 11 -2.59 -37.09 -3.77
CA ILE A 11 -2.71 -36.04 -2.73
C ILE A 11 -1.57 -36.12 -1.70
N GLY A 12 -1.02 -37.31 -1.43
CA GLY A 12 0.13 -37.45 -0.52
C GLY A 12 1.47 -37.04 -1.12
N GLN A 13 1.57 -36.91 -2.44
CA GLN A 13 2.80 -36.53 -3.15
C GLN A 13 2.86 -35.02 -3.47
N HIS A 14 1.72 -34.32 -3.42
CA HIS A 14 1.59 -32.90 -3.71
C HIS A 14 1.23 -32.10 -2.45
N ASP A 15 1.68 -30.85 -2.38
CA ASP A 15 1.24 -29.94 -1.33
C ASP A 15 -0.26 -29.66 -1.49
N LEU A 16 -1.00 -29.61 -0.37
CA LEU A 16 -2.43 -29.37 -0.40
C LEU A 16 -2.80 -28.05 -1.12
N ASP A 17 -1.99 -27.01 -0.94
CA ASP A 17 -2.17 -25.73 -1.64
C ASP A 17 -2.09 -25.89 -3.17
N GLU A 18 -1.18 -26.74 -3.68
CA GLU A 18 -1.06 -27.04 -5.11
C GLU A 18 -2.29 -27.79 -5.60
N VAL A 19 -2.77 -28.79 -4.84
CA VAL A 19 -3.96 -29.57 -5.19
C VAL A 19 -5.21 -28.70 -5.25
N LEU A 20 -5.32 -27.69 -4.38
CA LEU A 20 -6.45 -26.77 -4.34
C LEU A 20 -6.39 -25.71 -5.44
N GLN A 21 -5.20 -25.21 -5.80
CA GLN A 21 -5.01 -24.19 -6.83
C GLN A 21 -5.00 -24.75 -8.25
N GLU A 22 -4.41 -25.93 -8.46
CA GLU A 22 -4.16 -26.52 -9.78
C GLU A 22 -5.04 -27.76 -10.04
N ARG A 23 -6.36 -27.64 -9.79
CA ARG A 23 -7.33 -28.75 -9.92
C ARG A 23 -7.29 -29.43 -11.30
N ASP A 24 -7.19 -28.65 -12.37
CA ASP A 24 -7.21 -29.19 -13.75
C ASP A 24 -5.96 -30.03 -14.05
N LYS A 25 -4.80 -29.62 -13.53
CA LYS A 25 -3.54 -30.36 -13.68
C LYS A 25 -3.60 -31.69 -12.94
N ILE A 26 -4.10 -31.68 -11.70
CA ILE A 26 -4.30 -32.89 -10.89
C ILE A 26 -5.31 -33.84 -11.56
N ASN A 27 -6.41 -33.30 -12.09
CA ASN A 27 -7.41 -34.09 -12.82
C ASN A 27 -6.78 -34.77 -14.05
N GLY A 28 -5.93 -34.06 -14.81
CA GLY A 28 -5.21 -34.61 -15.95
C GLY A 28 -4.27 -35.76 -15.55
N LEU A 29 -3.45 -35.55 -14.52
CA LEU A 29 -2.52 -36.55 -13.99
C LEU A 29 -3.23 -37.80 -13.47
N LEU A 30 -4.37 -37.63 -12.79
CA LEU A 30 -5.18 -38.74 -12.30
C LEU A 30 -5.84 -39.50 -13.44
N ARG A 31 -6.35 -38.80 -14.46
CA ARG A 31 -6.92 -39.43 -15.66
C ARG A 31 -5.90 -40.34 -16.34
N GLU A 32 -4.68 -39.85 -16.53
CA GLU A 32 -3.62 -40.62 -17.19
C GLU A 32 -3.21 -41.86 -16.40
N ASN A 33 -2.99 -41.71 -15.08
CA ASN A 33 -2.66 -42.85 -14.20
C ASN A 33 -3.76 -43.92 -14.15
N ILE A 34 -5.02 -43.49 -14.07
CA ILE A 34 -6.16 -44.40 -14.01
C ILE A 34 -6.35 -45.06 -15.39
N ALA A 35 -6.29 -44.31 -16.49
CA ALA A 35 -6.40 -44.87 -17.84
C ALA A 35 -5.32 -45.94 -18.10
N GLY A 36 -4.07 -45.69 -17.71
CA GLY A 36 -2.98 -46.66 -17.81
C GLY A 36 -3.26 -47.97 -17.07
N SER A 37 -3.84 -47.88 -15.87
CA SER A 37 -4.18 -49.05 -15.06
C SER A 37 -5.43 -49.80 -15.56
N THR A 38 -6.37 -49.10 -16.20
CA THR A 38 -7.68 -49.65 -16.59
C THR A 38 -7.66 -50.30 -17.98
N LEU A 39 -6.66 -49.97 -18.82
CA LEU A 39 -6.41 -50.63 -20.11
C LEU A 39 -6.28 -52.16 -20.00
N ALA A 40 -5.68 -52.66 -18.91
CA ALA A 40 -5.53 -54.10 -18.66
C ALA A 40 -6.87 -54.84 -18.50
N TRP A 41 -7.94 -54.10 -18.21
CA TRP A 41 -9.30 -54.63 -18.04
C TRP A 41 -10.23 -54.31 -19.21
N GLY A 42 -9.73 -53.63 -20.25
CA GLY A 42 -10.51 -53.28 -21.44
C GLY A 42 -11.59 -52.22 -21.20
N VAL A 43 -11.43 -51.39 -20.15
CA VAL A 43 -12.37 -50.31 -19.84
C VAL A 43 -11.69 -48.96 -20.10
N GLU A 44 -12.36 -48.11 -20.89
CA GLU A 44 -11.92 -46.75 -21.21
C GLU A 44 -12.51 -45.74 -20.22
N VAL A 45 -11.69 -44.79 -19.76
CA VAL A 45 -12.11 -43.74 -18.82
C VAL A 45 -12.33 -42.45 -19.60
N GLU A 46 -13.59 -42.10 -19.84
CA GLU A 46 -13.97 -40.92 -20.63
C GLU A 46 -13.77 -39.59 -19.87
N ARG A 47 -14.15 -39.54 -18.59
CA ARG A 47 -14.00 -38.34 -17.75
C ARG A 47 -13.73 -38.72 -16.29
N PHE A 48 -12.77 -38.03 -15.68
CA PHE A 48 -12.52 -38.03 -14.24
C PHE A 48 -12.52 -36.59 -13.74
N GLU A 49 -13.26 -36.33 -12.68
CA GLU A 49 -13.37 -35.00 -12.07
C GLU A 49 -13.34 -35.13 -10.55
N MET A 50 -12.39 -34.43 -9.94
CA MET A 50 -12.34 -34.33 -8.48
C MET A 50 -13.55 -33.56 -7.96
N LYS A 51 -14.30 -34.18 -7.04
CA LYS A 51 -15.36 -33.52 -6.26
C LYS A 51 -14.77 -32.56 -5.22
N ASP A 52 -15.62 -31.97 -4.42
CA ASP A 52 -15.21 -31.06 -3.35
C ASP A 52 -14.35 -31.78 -2.29
N VAL A 53 -13.24 -31.11 -1.93
CA VAL A 53 -12.36 -31.54 -0.85
C VAL A 53 -12.78 -30.78 0.41
N GLU A 54 -13.33 -31.50 1.38
CA GLU A 54 -13.69 -30.93 2.68
C GLU A 54 -12.45 -30.94 3.60
N LEU A 55 -11.99 -29.74 3.96
CA LEU A 55 -10.89 -29.56 4.89
C LEU A 55 -11.41 -29.45 6.33
N PRO A 56 -10.78 -30.07 7.33
CA PRO A 56 -11.10 -29.84 8.72
C PRO A 56 -10.96 -28.35 9.08
N GLN A 57 -11.86 -27.83 9.92
CA GLN A 57 -11.89 -26.40 10.29
C GLN A 57 -10.55 -25.90 10.84
N ALA A 58 -9.89 -26.67 11.71
CA ALA A 58 -8.59 -26.32 12.28
C ALA A 58 -7.50 -26.08 11.20
N MET A 59 -7.53 -26.84 10.10
CA MET A 59 -6.57 -26.68 9.01
C MET A 59 -6.87 -25.42 8.18
N GLN A 60 -8.15 -25.15 7.92
CA GLN A 60 -8.57 -23.95 7.19
C GLN A 60 -8.11 -22.66 7.90
N GLU A 61 -8.20 -22.63 9.22
CA GLU A 61 -7.74 -21.49 10.04
C GLU A 61 -6.21 -21.27 9.92
N VAL A 62 -5.43 -22.35 9.99
CA VAL A 62 -3.96 -22.28 9.83
C VAL A 62 -3.58 -21.81 8.44
N MET A 63 -4.22 -22.35 7.39
CA MET A 63 -3.95 -21.96 6.01
C MET A 63 -4.35 -20.50 5.76
N ALA A 64 -5.48 -20.04 6.30
CA ALA A 64 -5.90 -18.64 6.22
C ALA A 64 -4.88 -17.71 6.91
N MET A 65 -4.37 -18.10 8.08
CA MET A 65 -3.35 -17.33 8.81
C MET A 65 -2.03 -17.27 8.02
N GLN A 66 -1.60 -18.39 7.44
CA GLN A 66 -0.41 -18.45 6.59
C GLN A 66 -0.57 -17.59 5.33
N ALA A 67 -1.70 -17.72 4.63
CA ALA A 67 -2.00 -16.93 3.43
C ALA A 67 -2.00 -15.43 3.74
N GLN A 68 -2.56 -15.03 4.89
CA GLN A 68 -2.56 -13.64 5.32
C GLN A 68 -1.15 -13.14 5.65
N ALA A 69 -0.33 -13.94 6.31
CA ALA A 69 1.07 -13.60 6.58
C ALA A 69 1.88 -13.40 5.29
N ILE A 70 1.71 -14.28 4.30
CA ILE A 70 2.37 -14.18 3.00
C ILE A 70 1.90 -12.94 2.25
N ARG A 71 0.59 -12.66 2.23
CA ARG A 71 0.03 -11.45 1.63
C ARG A 71 0.55 -10.19 2.29
N ALA A 72 0.57 -10.13 3.62
CA ALA A 72 1.09 -9.00 4.38
C ALA A 72 2.60 -8.78 4.16
N LYS A 73 3.38 -9.87 4.04
CA LYS A 73 4.80 -9.80 3.68
C LYS A 73 4.98 -9.20 2.29
N ARG A 74 4.27 -9.72 1.28
CA ARG A 74 4.32 -9.23 -0.10
C ARG A 74 3.91 -7.76 -0.18
N ALA A 75 2.83 -7.37 0.49
CA ALA A 75 2.37 -5.98 0.53
C ALA A 75 3.43 -5.04 1.12
N ARG A 76 4.14 -5.46 2.17
CA ARG A 76 5.25 -4.67 2.75
C ARG A 76 6.42 -4.50 1.80
N ILE A 77 6.80 -5.55 1.07
CA ILE A 77 7.89 -5.48 0.08
C ILE A 77 7.50 -4.52 -1.04
N ILE A 78 6.31 -4.69 -1.62
CA ILE A 78 5.81 -3.84 -2.71
C ILE A 78 5.73 -2.37 -2.26
N LYS A 79 5.27 -2.12 -1.03
CA LYS A 79 5.22 -0.75 -0.48
C LYS A 79 6.61 -0.16 -0.33
N ALA A 80 7.57 -0.90 0.21
CA ALA A 80 8.95 -0.42 0.36
C ALA A 80 9.62 -0.15 -0.99
N GLU A 81 9.39 -1.01 -1.99
CA GLU A 81 9.87 -0.81 -3.36
C GLU A 81 9.23 0.43 -4.00
N ALA A 82 7.92 0.60 -3.85
CA ALA A 82 7.19 1.76 -4.35
C ALA A 82 7.66 3.07 -3.68
N GLU A 83 7.90 3.06 -2.37
CA GLU A 83 8.45 4.22 -1.65
C GLU A 83 9.86 4.59 -2.14
N LEU A 84 10.70 3.59 -2.41
CA LEU A 84 12.05 3.80 -2.95
C LEU A 84 11.99 4.36 -4.37
N GLU A 85 11.13 3.83 -5.23
CA GLU A 85 10.95 4.33 -6.60
C GLU A 85 10.40 5.76 -6.60
N ALA A 86 9.40 6.05 -5.77
CA ALA A 86 8.85 7.39 -5.60
C ALA A 86 9.92 8.38 -5.11
N SER A 87 10.72 7.99 -4.11
CA SER A 87 11.80 8.82 -3.57
C SER A 87 12.85 9.15 -4.63
N LYS A 88 13.23 8.19 -5.47
CA LYS A 88 14.15 8.43 -6.60
C LYS A 88 13.60 9.45 -7.59
N LYS A 89 12.36 9.26 -8.04
CA LYS A 89 11.72 10.20 -8.98
C LYS A 89 11.59 11.61 -8.40
N LEU A 90 11.28 11.72 -7.10
CA LEU A 90 11.23 13.00 -6.40
C LEU A 90 12.61 13.66 -6.29
N ALA A 91 13.66 12.89 -6.00
CA ALA A 91 15.03 13.41 -5.96
C ALA A 91 15.48 13.91 -7.34
N ASP A 92 15.21 13.15 -8.41
CA ASP A 92 15.51 13.54 -9.79
C ASP A 92 14.75 14.82 -10.17
N ALA A 93 13.47 14.91 -9.83
CA ALA A 93 12.67 16.11 -10.06
C ALA A 93 13.21 17.31 -9.28
N ALA A 94 13.58 17.13 -8.01
CA ALA A 94 14.17 18.19 -7.18
C ALA A 94 15.50 18.69 -7.76
N GLN A 95 16.35 17.78 -8.26
CA GLN A 95 17.60 18.15 -8.92
C GLN A 95 17.36 18.96 -10.20
N GLN A 96 16.38 18.58 -11.02
CA GLN A 96 16.01 19.33 -12.23
C GLN A 96 15.45 20.71 -11.89
N MET A 97 14.66 20.82 -10.83
CA MET A 97 14.12 22.09 -10.35
C MET A 97 15.20 23.00 -9.74
N ALA A 98 16.18 22.44 -9.04
CA ALA A 98 17.31 23.21 -8.51
C ALA A 98 18.12 23.87 -9.64
N ASN A 99 18.23 23.19 -10.79
CA ASN A 99 18.91 23.72 -11.97
C ASN A 99 18.11 24.85 -12.67
N ASN A 100 16.80 25.00 -12.42
CA ASN A 100 15.97 26.02 -13.04
C ASN A 100 15.12 26.78 -12.00
N PRO A 101 15.53 27.98 -11.56
CA PRO A 101 14.81 28.74 -10.53
C PRO A 101 13.37 29.10 -10.91
N VAL A 102 13.05 29.19 -12.21
CA VAL A 102 11.67 29.44 -12.68
C VAL A 102 10.74 28.27 -12.35
N ALA A 103 11.25 27.04 -12.33
CA ALA A 103 10.45 25.84 -12.01
C ALA A 103 9.99 25.81 -10.55
N VAL A 104 10.80 26.30 -9.62
CA VAL A 104 10.44 26.40 -8.19
C VAL A 104 9.34 27.43 -8.00
N GLU A 105 9.41 28.57 -8.68
CA GLU A 105 8.37 29.61 -8.59
C GLU A 105 7.03 29.15 -9.19
N LEU A 106 7.05 28.43 -10.32
CA LEU A 106 5.84 27.81 -10.88
C LEU A 106 5.22 26.81 -9.92
N ARG A 107 6.03 25.96 -9.26
CA ARG A 107 5.53 25.05 -8.22
C ARG A 107 4.95 25.82 -7.04
N ARG A 108 5.57 26.93 -6.61
CA ARG A 108 5.03 27.80 -5.55
C ARG A 108 3.65 28.33 -5.92
N MET A 109 3.46 28.77 -7.16
CA MET A 109 2.15 29.22 -7.65
C MET A 109 1.12 28.09 -7.71
N GLN A 110 1.52 26.90 -8.16
CA GLN A 110 0.65 25.70 -8.16
C GLN A 110 0.21 25.33 -6.74
N MET A 111 1.14 25.31 -5.78
CA MET A 111 0.81 25.05 -4.37
C MET A 111 -0.16 26.08 -3.81
N VAL A 112 -0.01 27.36 -4.16
CA VAL A 112 -0.97 28.41 -3.76
C VAL A 112 -2.35 28.16 -4.36
N THR A 113 -2.43 27.72 -5.62
CA THR A 113 -3.72 27.39 -6.24
C THR A 113 -4.35 26.12 -5.68
N GLU A 114 -3.55 25.10 -5.35
CA GLU A 114 -4.03 23.82 -4.80
C GLU A 114 -4.51 23.99 -3.36
N VAL A 115 -3.73 24.66 -2.51
CA VAL A 115 -4.15 25.03 -1.14
C VAL A 115 -5.35 25.97 -1.16
N GLY A 116 -5.42 26.88 -2.14
CA GLY A 116 -6.57 27.76 -2.35
C GLY A 116 -7.82 27.04 -2.87
N ALA A 117 -7.65 25.91 -3.57
CA ALA A 117 -8.75 25.08 -4.04
C ALA A 117 -9.26 24.11 -2.97
N GLU A 118 -8.40 23.68 -2.05
CA GLU A 118 -8.75 22.63 -1.08
C GLU A 118 -9.53 23.08 0.16
N ASN A 119 -9.64 24.36 0.55
CA ASN A 119 -10.49 24.72 1.71
C ASN A 119 -11.16 26.11 1.74
N ASN A 120 -12.48 26.05 1.89
CA ASN A 120 -13.28 26.82 2.84
C ASN A 120 -12.49 27.29 4.09
N SER A 121 -12.15 28.57 4.13
CA SER A 121 -11.90 29.44 5.29
C SER A 121 -11.23 28.84 6.55
N THR A 122 -9.91 28.63 6.52
CA THR A 122 -9.08 28.93 7.70
C THR A 122 -7.89 29.73 7.22
N THR A 123 -8.07 31.04 7.21
CA THR A 123 -7.03 32.03 6.93
C THR A 123 -5.96 31.94 8.02
N VAL A 124 -4.95 31.10 7.82
CA VAL A 124 -3.70 31.18 8.57
C VAL A 124 -2.94 32.39 8.00
N LEU A 125 -3.22 33.56 8.57
CA LEU A 125 -2.50 34.78 8.24
C LEU A 125 -1.11 34.71 8.89
N MET A 126 -0.11 34.22 8.15
CA MET A 126 1.27 34.36 8.57
C MET A 126 1.68 35.82 8.44
N ILE A 127 1.73 36.54 9.55
CA ILE A 127 2.28 37.89 9.61
C ILE A 127 3.82 37.74 9.62
N PRO A 128 4.54 38.37 8.67
CA PRO A 128 6.00 38.39 8.68
C PRO A 128 6.53 38.88 10.03
N SER A 129 7.60 38.27 10.54
CA SER A 129 8.21 38.61 11.83
C SER A 129 8.56 40.11 11.95
N ASP A 130 8.75 40.78 10.82
CA ASP A 130 9.05 42.22 10.73
C ASP A 130 7.88 43.11 11.17
N PHE A 131 6.63 42.65 11.03
CA PHE A 131 5.47 43.40 11.54
C PHE A 131 5.35 43.31 13.07
N VAL A 132 5.78 42.18 13.66
CA VAL A 132 5.78 41.99 15.12
C VAL A 132 6.86 42.86 15.76
N SER A 133 8.02 43.01 15.13
CA SER A 133 9.07 43.92 15.63
C SER A 133 8.67 45.39 15.49
N LEU A 134 8.02 45.78 14.39
CA LEU A 134 7.54 47.15 14.17
C LEU A 134 6.45 47.57 15.16
N SER A 135 5.50 46.67 15.45
CA SER A 135 4.45 46.95 16.44
C SER A 135 5.00 47.09 17.86
N LYS A 136 6.04 46.31 18.22
CA LYS A 136 6.74 46.48 19.50
C LYS A 136 7.45 47.83 19.59
N SER A 137 8.23 48.22 18.59
CA SER A 137 8.95 49.51 18.61
C SER A 137 8.01 50.73 18.62
N LEU A 138 6.87 50.66 17.91
CA LEU A 138 5.82 51.68 17.98
C LEU A 138 5.19 51.77 19.37
N SER A 139 4.92 50.62 20.01
CA SER A 139 4.35 50.59 21.36
C SER A 139 5.29 51.13 22.43
N GLU A 140 6.61 50.93 22.27
CA GLU A 140 7.63 51.49 23.17
C GLU A 140 7.74 53.02 23.02
N CYS A 141 7.71 53.53 21.79
CA CYS A 141 7.72 54.97 21.51
C CYS A 141 6.45 55.69 22.04
N LEU A 142 5.29 55.04 21.94
CA LEU A 142 4.03 55.53 22.52
C LEU A 142 4.02 55.50 24.05
N ARG A 143 4.74 54.56 24.68
CA ARG A 143 4.89 54.48 26.14
C ARG A 143 5.84 55.55 26.67
N GLU A 144 6.87 55.92 25.91
CA GLU A 144 7.76 57.04 26.23
C GLU A 144 7.02 58.39 26.20
N GLN A 145 6.15 58.64 25.22
CA GLN A 145 5.35 59.88 25.18
C GLN A 145 4.39 60.05 26.36
N LYS A 146 3.80 58.97 26.88
CA LYS A 146 2.88 59.05 28.04
C LYS A 146 3.59 59.37 29.35
N SER A 147 4.91 59.16 29.43
CA SER A 147 5.73 59.53 30.61
C SER A 147 6.21 60.98 30.62
N SER A 148 6.13 61.68 29.48
CA SER A 148 6.57 63.08 29.32
C SER A 148 5.42 64.12 29.47
N GLY A 149 4.18 63.65 29.63
CA GLY A 149 2.98 64.49 29.66
C GLY A 149 2.27 64.54 31.03
N ALA A 150 2.94 65.03 32.08
CA ALA A 150 2.27 65.51 33.29
C ALA A 150 2.86 66.88 33.69
N PRO A 151 2.13 68.00 33.51
CA PRO A 151 2.64 69.32 33.86
C PRO A 151 2.63 69.52 35.37
N SER A 152 3.76 70.03 35.87
CA SER A 152 3.95 70.56 37.21
C SER A 152 3.10 71.82 37.45
N LYS A 153 2.45 71.91 38.62
CA LYS A 153 2.39 73.05 39.56
C LYS A 153 1.04 73.12 40.29
N PRO A 154 1.00 73.84 41.42
CA PRO A 154 1.86 73.81 42.59
C PRO A 154 1.20 73.09 43.77
#